data_AF-A0A7W9GRA1-F1
#
_entry.id   AF-A0A7W9GRA1-F1
#
_cell.length_a   1.000
_cell.length_b   1.000
_cell.length_c   1.000
_cell.angle_alpha   90.00
_cell.angle_beta   90.00
_cell.angle_gamma   90.00
#
_symmetry.space_group_name_H-M   'P 1'
#
loop_
_entity.id
_entity.type
_entity.pdbx_description
1 polymer ?
#
loop_
_entity_poly.entity_id
_entity_poly.type
_entity_poly.pdbx_seq_one_letter_code
_entity_poly.pdbx_strand_id
1 'polypeptide(L)'
;MPTKTDLRPAAIPDPFVPDWAGLAVLDPSALSAAASAIVAAPLPAVNTTLVSPAGFDAFEDDGAGSSPRRTVELRTRPSGDLRFYDGRTRLFSLNRPAAVSAAQLAALRPYAGVRVPFGDAAGPVELAGLLRQLLVGGVPVLAPDLPLVVRRLLGPALGSLVMGSTPSILADPDRRERWSVAARRAALRSATAAAGVASSPPSVTAVVPPGDAALLRDLRHQTWPALTVVVASDAASRRRALETCATELATLPSPGFGYAPEHIEDLVLGRGYGQLPVSGAVVRRTFLPALDVTVRADGPAGERPASSLTAATVLGSPADLLSLGLDSLDGAAATADVGDDGYAIHDLGVQRVVRDAAGVEAALRAGGRQVPGTGRVDPGYASYFARTA
;
A
#
# COMPACT_ATOMS: atom_id res chain seq x y z
N MET A 1 -3.83 -3.67 21.84
CA MET A 1 -3.48 -5.07 21.50
C MET A 1 -2.23 -5.02 20.62
N PRO A 2 -1.18 -5.81 20.87
CA PRO A 2 -0.15 -6.00 19.85
C PRO A 2 -0.87 -6.50 18.59
N THR A 3 -0.83 -5.72 17.52
CA THR A 3 -1.37 -6.18 16.25
C THR A 3 -0.50 -7.37 15.83
N LYS A 4 -1.07 -8.36 15.15
CA LYS A 4 -0.36 -9.57 14.65
C LYS A 4 0.87 -9.25 13.76
N THR A 5 1.10 -7.98 13.48
CA THR A 5 2.26 -7.36 12.86
C THR A 5 3.42 -7.08 13.81
N ASP A 6 3.34 -7.24 15.14
CA ASP A 6 4.52 -7.15 16.03
C ASP A 6 5.38 -8.43 15.95
N LEU A 7 5.69 -8.85 14.73
CA LEU A 7 6.56 -9.97 14.45
C LEU A 7 7.98 -9.53 14.77
N ARG A 8 8.51 -9.99 15.90
CA ARG A 8 9.95 -9.91 16.16
C ARG A 8 10.69 -10.48 14.94
N PRO A 9 11.82 -9.89 14.53
CA PRO A 9 12.69 -10.50 13.54
C PRO A 9 12.92 -11.95 13.95
N ALA A 10 12.42 -12.92 13.18
CA ALA A 10 12.79 -14.30 13.38
C ALA A 10 14.31 -14.37 13.24
N ALA A 11 14.99 -15.00 14.19
CA ALA A 11 16.41 -15.31 14.01
C ALA A 11 16.52 -16.09 12.70
N ILE A 12 17.27 -15.55 11.75
CA ILE A 12 17.62 -16.31 10.55
C ILE A 12 18.48 -17.46 11.07
N PRO A 13 18.06 -18.73 10.92
CA PRO A 13 18.92 -19.83 11.30
C PRO A 13 20.21 -19.73 10.46
N ASP A 14 21.34 -19.57 11.14
CA ASP A 14 22.69 -19.62 10.56
C ASP A 14 22.99 -21.03 9.99
N PRO A 15 23.81 -21.17 8.95
CA PRO A 15 23.64 -20.63 7.61
C PRO A 15 23.47 -21.81 6.64
N PHE A 16 22.25 -22.04 6.15
CA PHE A 16 22.04 -22.93 5.00
C PHE A 16 21.30 -22.20 3.87
N VAL A 17 21.80 -21.01 3.52
CA VAL A 17 21.47 -20.42 2.24
C VAL A 17 22.79 -20.11 1.54
N PRO A 18 23.18 -20.86 0.50
CA PRO A 18 24.38 -20.57 -0.26
C PRO A 18 24.32 -19.15 -0.82
N ASP A 19 25.45 -18.45 -0.76
CA ASP A 19 25.65 -17.17 -1.43
C ASP A 19 25.68 -17.37 -2.95
N TRP A 20 25.69 -16.27 -3.71
CA TRP A 20 25.71 -16.36 -5.16
C TRP A 20 26.92 -17.12 -5.70
N ALA A 21 28.08 -16.99 -5.05
CA ALA A 21 29.31 -17.67 -5.43
C ALA A 21 29.20 -19.19 -5.19
N GLY A 22 28.67 -19.59 -4.04
CA GLY A 22 28.41 -20.97 -3.68
C GLY A 22 27.40 -21.63 -4.62
N LEU A 23 26.36 -20.92 -5.03
CA LEU A 23 25.41 -21.40 -6.04
C LEU A 23 26.04 -21.58 -7.42
N ALA A 24 26.94 -20.68 -7.81
CA ALA A 24 27.56 -20.69 -9.14
C ALA A 24 28.52 -21.88 -9.36
N VAL A 25 29.05 -22.48 -8.29
CA VAL A 25 29.97 -23.62 -8.37
C VAL A 25 29.29 -25.00 -8.24
N LEU A 26 27.98 -25.03 -7.96
CA LEU A 26 27.23 -26.29 -7.87
C LEU A 26 27.05 -26.92 -9.26
N ASP A 27 27.09 -28.25 -9.32
CA ASP A 27 26.63 -28.96 -10.50
C ASP A 27 25.11 -28.76 -10.71
N PRO A 28 24.57 -29.01 -11.91
CA PRO A 28 23.16 -28.76 -12.20
C PRO A 28 22.16 -29.46 -11.27
N SER A 29 22.49 -30.66 -10.78
CA SER A 29 21.61 -31.43 -9.89
C SER A 29 21.60 -30.85 -8.47
N ALA A 30 22.79 -30.53 -7.95
CA ALA A 30 22.95 -29.85 -6.66
C ALA A 30 22.34 -28.45 -6.68
N LEU A 31 22.47 -27.72 -7.80
CA LEU A 31 21.85 -26.42 -8.00
C LEU A 31 20.31 -26.52 -7.98
N SER A 32 19.74 -27.55 -8.61
CA SER A 32 18.29 -27.79 -8.59
C SER A 32 17.76 -28.11 -7.19
N ALA A 33 18.48 -28.95 -6.45
CA ALA A 33 18.17 -29.25 -5.05
C ALA A 33 18.28 -28.00 -4.16
N ALA A 34 19.36 -27.23 -4.31
CA ALA A 34 19.57 -25.97 -3.59
C ALA A 34 18.46 -24.96 -3.92
N ALA A 35 18.08 -24.80 -5.19
CA ALA A 35 17.00 -23.91 -5.59
C ALA A 35 15.65 -24.32 -4.94
N SER A 36 15.38 -25.61 -4.84
CA SER A 36 14.17 -26.13 -4.19
C SER A 36 14.18 -25.86 -2.68
N ALA A 37 15.31 -26.08 -2.01
CA ALA A 37 15.49 -25.78 -0.60
C ALA A 37 15.38 -24.26 -0.32
N ILE A 38 15.96 -23.43 -1.18
CA ILE A 38 15.90 -21.97 -1.08
C ILE A 38 14.47 -21.48 -1.22
N VAL A 39 13.70 -21.97 -2.20
CA VAL A 39 12.31 -21.54 -2.38
C VAL A 39 11.42 -21.91 -1.17
N ALA A 40 11.78 -22.97 -0.44
CA ALA A 40 11.12 -23.35 0.81
C ALA A 40 11.65 -22.59 2.05
N ALA A 41 12.72 -21.80 1.92
CA ALA A 41 13.33 -21.11 3.04
C ALA A 41 12.43 -19.97 3.55
N PRO A 42 12.28 -19.83 4.88
CA PRO A 42 11.55 -18.70 5.43
C PRO A 42 12.31 -17.40 5.15
N LEU A 43 11.61 -16.39 4.64
CA LEU A 43 12.20 -15.06 4.47
C LEU A 43 12.32 -14.34 5.83
N PRO A 44 13.39 -13.56 6.06
CA PRO A 44 13.58 -12.80 7.29
C PRO A 44 12.40 -11.89 7.59
N ALA A 45 11.86 -11.93 8.80
CA ALA A 45 10.67 -11.14 9.16
C ALA A 45 10.88 -9.63 8.90
N VAL A 46 9.80 -8.97 8.50
CA VAL A 46 9.83 -7.54 8.18
C VAL A 46 9.79 -6.75 9.47
N ASN A 47 10.69 -5.80 9.63
CA ASN A 47 10.63 -4.86 10.75
C ASN A 47 9.36 -4.02 10.62
N THR A 48 8.41 -4.18 11.55
CA THR A 48 7.09 -3.57 11.40
C THR A 48 7.01 -2.13 11.84
N THR A 49 8.05 -1.63 12.51
CA THR A 49 8.27 -0.18 12.68
C THR A 49 8.50 0.53 11.34
N LEU A 50 8.83 -0.22 10.27
CA LEU A 50 8.90 0.27 8.90
C LEU A 50 7.55 0.34 8.19
N VAL A 51 6.51 -0.32 8.71
CA VAL A 51 5.20 -0.35 8.07
C VAL A 51 4.42 0.94 8.36
N SER A 52 4.89 1.77 9.29
CA SER A 52 4.31 3.08 9.60
C SER A 52 5.06 4.27 8.97
N PRO A 53 5.42 4.30 7.67
CA PRO A 53 6.05 5.48 7.11
C PRO A 53 4.96 6.45 6.64
N ALA A 54 5.25 7.75 6.73
CA ALA A 54 4.68 8.69 5.78
C ALA A 54 4.88 8.12 4.36
N GLY A 55 3.85 8.15 3.52
CA GLY A 55 3.93 7.67 2.13
C GLY A 55 5.17 8.23 1.43
N PHE A 56 5.69 7.51 0.42
CA PHE A 56 6.74 8.10 -0.41
C PHE A 56 6.22 9.43 -0.97
N ASP A 57 7.05 10.48 -0.93
CA ASP A 57 6.64 11.78 -1.42
C ASP A 57 6.09 11.59 -2.83
N ALA A 58 4.83 11.98 -3.02
CA ALA A 58 4.15 11.77 -4.29
C ALA A 58 4.80 12.62 -5.40
N PHE A 59 5.76 13.51 -5.05
CA PHE A 59 6.44 14.44 -5.95
C PHE A 59 5.44 15.30 -6.71
N GLU A 60 4.33 15.62 -6.05
CA GLU A 60 3.24 16.42 -6.62
C GLU A 60 3.69 17.85 -6.93
N ASP A 61 4.70 18.36 -6.21
CA ASP A 61 5.32 19.67 -6.43
C ASP A 61 6.29 19.69 -7.63
N ASP A 62 6.63 18.53 -8.21
CA ASP A 62 7.49 18.46 -9.39
C ASP A 62 6.64 18.92 -10.60
N GLY A 63 6.56 20.24 -10.80
CA GLY A 63 5.80 20.86 -11.89
C GLY A 63 6.19 20.34 -13.28
N ALA A 64 5.34 20.60 -14.27
CA ALA A 64 5.60 20.18 -15.65
C ALA A 64 7.00 20.63 -16.12
N GLY A 65 7.84 19.68 -16.51
CA GLY A 65 9.23 19.94 -16.93
C GLY A 65 10.29 19.77 -15.84
N SER A 66 9.90 19.42 -14.61
CA SER A 66 10.85 19.01 -13.56
C SER A 66 11.68 17.82 -14.03
N SER A 67 12.98 17.84 -13.70
CA SER A 67 13.85 16.70 -14.00
C SER A 67 13.36 15.46 -13.25
N PRO A 68 13.32 14.28 -13.90
CA PRO A 68 12.95 13.04 -13.23
C PRO A 68 13.80 12.84 -11.98
N ARG A 69 13.15 12.51 -10.86
CA ARG A 69 13.89 12.20 -9.64
C ARG A 69 14.81 11.02 -9.87
N ARG A 70 15.99 11.10 -9.26
CA ARG A 70 17.03 10.07 -9.39
C ARG A 70 16.62 8.82 -8.60
N THR A 71 17.12 7.67 -9.02
CA THR A 71 17.04 6.42 -8.25
C THR A 71 18.27 6.25 -7.39
N VAL A 72 18.11 5.67 -6.20
CA VAL A 72 19.22 5.21 -5.36
C VAL A 72 19.70 3.86 -5.86
N GLU A 73 21.00 3.62 -5.86
CA GLU A 73 21.60 2.35 -6.26
C GLU A 73 21.94 1.52 -5.02
N LEU A 74 21.44 0.27 -4.97
CA LEU A 74 21.95 -0.73 -4.04
C LEU A 74 23.28 -1.27 -4.57
N ARG A 75 24.25 -1.50 -3.68
CA ARG A 75 25.50 -2.19 -4.00
C ARG A 75 25.92 -3.12 -2.89
N THR A 76 26.50 -4.25 -3.26
CA THR A 76 27.07 -5.24 -2.34
C THR A 76 28.58 -5.12 -2.29
N ARG A 77 29.14 -5.14 -1.08
CA ARG A 77 30.59 -5.18 -0.90
C ARG A 77 31.14 -6.59 -0.95
N PRO A 78 32.46 -6.75 -1.14
CA PRO A 78 33.13 -8.04 -0.94
C PRO A 78 32.92 -8.62 0.48
N SER A 79 32.71 -7.77 1.48
CA SER A 79 32.33 -8.19 2.84
C SER A 79 30.89 -8.73 2.95
N GLY A 80 30.09 -8.52 1.90
CA GLY A 80 28.67 -8.82 1.88
C GLY A 80 27.76 -7.71 2.41
N ASP A 81 28.32 -6.62 2.93
CA ASP A 81 27.53 -5.48 3.40
C ASP A 81 26.79 -4.81 2.25
N LEU A 82 25.53 -4.45 2.49
CA LEU A 82 24.68 -3.71 1.56
C LEU A 82 24.78 -2.21 1.78
N ARG A 83 24.90 -1.45 0.69
CA ARG A 83 25.06 0.00 0.72
C ARG A 83 24.17 0.68 -0.30
N PHE A 84 23.63 1.83 0.08
CA PHE A 84 22.78 2.66 -0.77
C PHE A 84 23.55 3.90 -1.21
N TYR A 85 23.51 4.18 -2.52
CA TYR A 85 24.27 5.27 -3.14
C TYR A 85 23.37 6.18 -3.97
N ASP A 86 23.62 7.48 -3.85
CA ASP A 86 23.18 8.50 -4.81
C ASP A 86 24.39 8.88 -5.68
N GLY A 87 24.51 8.20 -6.82
CA GLY A 87 25.68 8.31 -7.69
C GLY A 87 26.97 7.85 -7.00
N ARG A 88 27.78 8.82 -6.55
CA ARG A 88 29.03 8.57 -5.80
C ARG A 88 28.87 8.77 -4.29
N THR A 89 27.80 9.40 -3.85
CA THR A 89 27.56 9.72 -2.44
C THR A 89 26.91 8.52 -1.77
N ARG A 90 27.54 8.00 -0.71
CA ARG A 90 26.94 6.95 0.12
C ARG A 90 25.86 7.58 1.00
N LEU A 91 24.64 7.05 0.94
CA LEU A 91 23.55 7.45 1.82
C LEU A 91 23.67 6.74 3.17
N PHE A 92 23.65 5.40 3.16
CA PHE A 92 23.80 4.59 4.37
C PHE A 92 24.26 3.16 4.04
N SER A 93 24.54 2.36 5.06
CA SER A 93 24.87 0.94 4.97
C SER A 93 23.92 0.14 5.84
N LEU A 94 23.61 -1.09 5.45
CA LEU A 94 22.88 -2.05 6.26
C LEU A 94 23.86 -3.02 6.90
N ASN A 95 23.60 -3.38 8.15
CA ASN A 95 24.31 -4.47 8.82
C ASN A 95 23.88 -5.82 8.24
N ARG A 96 24.58 -6.89 8.62
CA ARG A 96 24.13 -8.26 8.36
C ARG A 96 23.52 -8.89 9.62
N PRO A 97 22.31 -9.48 9.52
CA PRO A 97 21.44 -9.50 8.35
C PRO A 97 20.85 -8.12 8.01
N ALA A 98 20.59 -7.88 6.72
CA ALA A 98 20.07 -6.60 6.24
C ALA A 98 18.70 -6.27 6.85
N ALA A 99 18.68 -5.26 7.72
CA ALA A 99 17.46 -4.71 8.31
C ALA A 99 17.39 -3.21 8.03
N VAL A 100 16.31 -2.77 7.39
CA VAL A 100 16.08 -1.34 7.13
C VAL A 100 15.52 -0.68 8.40
N SER A 101 15.96 0.53 8.72
CA SER A 101 15.43 1.35 9.82
C SER A 101 14.50 2.45 9.32
N ALA A 102 13.67 3.02 10.20
CA ALA A 102 12.80 4.14 9.85
C ALA A 102 13.57 5.36 9.32
N ALA A 103 14.74 5.67 9.91
CA ALA A 103 15.61 6.74 9.45
C ALA A 103 16.19 6.46 8.05
N GLN A 104 16.53 5.21 7.75
CA GLN A 104 17.00 4.80 6.43
C GLN A 104 15.87 4.88 5.38
N LEU A 105 14.65 4.48 5.73
CA LEU A 105 13.48 4.69 4.86
C LEU A 105 13.22 6.17 4.60
N ALA A 106 13.28 7.01 5.63
CA ALA A 106 13.12 8.45 5.49
C ALA A 106 14.17 9.04 4.52
N ALA A 107 15.41 8.57 4.58
CA ALA A 107 16.47 8.98 3.65
C ALA A 107 16.22 8.55 2.19
N LEU A 108 15.37 7.55 1.94
CA LEU A 108 15.01 7.13 0.58
C LEU A 108 13.84 7.92 -0.01
N ARG A 109 12.96 8.51 0.81
CA ARG A 109 11.74 9.22 0.34
C ARG A 109 11.96 10.28 -0.75
N PRO A 110 13.06 11.04 -0.78
CA PRO A 110 13.28 12.04 -1.82
C PRO A 110 13.52 11.48 -3.24
N TYR A 111 13.74 10.17 -3.39
CA TYR A 111 14.20 9.52 -4.63
C TYR A 111 13.08 8.83 -5.41
N ALA A 112 13.21 8.59 -6.71
CA ALA A 112 12.17 7.86 -7.47
C ALA A 112 11.98 6.39 -7.04
N GLY A 113 12.97 5.81 -6.38
CA GLY A 113 13.00 4.43 -5.95
C GLY A 113 14.42 3.92 -5.79
N VAL A 114 14.56 2.62 -5.55
CA VAL A 114 15.84 1.92 -5.41
C VAL A 114 16.05 1.01 -6.62
N ARG A 115 17.16 1.20 -7.32
CA ARG A 115 17.67 0.26 -8.33
C ARG A 115 18.42 -0.86 -7.64
N VAL A 116 18.05 -2.09 -7.97
CA VAL A 116 18.63 -3.32 -7.43
C VAL A 116 19.18 -4.15 -8.60
N PRO A 117 20.49 -4.04 -8.87
CA PRO A 117 21.18 -4.87 -9.86
C PRO A 117 21.05 -6.38 -9.60
N PHE A 118 21.23 -7.17 -10.66
CA PHE A 118 21.40 -8.61 -10.55
C PHE A 118 22.61 -8.96 -9.67
N GLY A 119 22.46 -9.95 -8.79
CA GLY A 119 23.56 -10.48 -7.98
C GLY A 119 23.93 -9.62 -6.76
N ASP A 120 23.21 -8.53 -6.48
CA ASP A 120 23.36 -7.83 -5.21
C ASP A 120 22.75 -8.64 -4.03
N ALA A 121 23.21 -8.33 -2.81
CA ALA A 121 23.15 -9.11 -1.56
C ALA A 121 24.07 -10.35 -1.51
N ALA A 122 24.16 -11.03 -0.35
CA ALA A 122 24.91 -12.29 -0.24
C ALA A 122 24.42 -13.30 -1.28
N GLY A 123 23.11 -13.35 -1.44
CA GLY A 123 22.43 -14.47 -2.01
C GLY A 123 20.92 -14.24 -2.06
N PRO A 124 20.17 -15.23 -2.54
CA PRO A 124 18.77 -15.06 -2.92
C PRO A 124 17.83 -14.74 -1.75
N VAL A 125 18.04 -15.36 -0.57
CA VAL A 125 17.19 -15.14 0.60
C VAL A 125 17.40 -13.76 1.22
N GLU A 126 18.65 -13.31 1.34
CA GLU A 126 18.95 -11.96 1.84
C GLU A 126 18.38 -10.89 0.88
N LEU A 127 18.54 -11.09 -0.43
CA LEU A 127 17.97 -10.19 -1.44
C LEU A 127 16.44 -10.14 -1.36
N ALA A 128 15.76 -11.29 -1.33
CA ALA A 128 14.30 -11.36 -1.21
C ALA A 128 13.81 -10.72 0.10
N GLY A 129 14.52 -10.95 1.21
CA GLY A 129 14.22 -10.34 2.51
C GLY A 129 14.35 -8.81 2.49
N LEU A 130 15.41 -8.27 1.89
CA LEU A 130 15.58 -6.82 1.72
C LEU A 130 14.49 -6.22 0.82
N LEU A 131 14.24 -6.84 -0.33
CA LEU A 131 13.19 -6.39 -1.26
C LEU A 131 11.84 -6.32 -0.56
N ARG A 132 11.48 -7.36 0.20
CA ARG A 132 10.24 -7.35 0.97
C ARG A 132 10.18 -6.21 1.99
N GLN A 133 11.27 -5.92 2.70
CA GLN A 133 11.31 -4.80 3.65
C GLN A 133 11.14 -3.44 2.97
N LEU A 134 11.81 -3.22 1.83
CA LEU A 134 11.67 -1.99 1.05
C LEU A 134 10.23 -1.80 0.56
N LEU A 135 9.63 -2.86 0.01
CA LEU A 135 8.29 -2.83 -0.57
C LEU A 135 7.20 -2.66 0.51
N VAL A 136 7.36 -3.30 1.68
CA VAL A 136 6.49 -3.02 2.84
C VAL A 136 6.63 -1.56 3.28
N GLY A 137 7.84 -1.01 3.27
CA GLY A 137 8.09 0.42 3.46
C GLY A 137 7.52 1.33 2.36
N GLY A 138 6.93 0.78 1.30
CA GLY A 138 6.39 1.52 0.14
C GLY A 138 7.48 2.17 -0.71
N VAL A 139 8.70 1.63 -0.67
CA VAL A 139 9.81 2.09 -1.49
C VAL A 139 9.68 1.45 -2.87
N PRO A 140 9.55 2.23 -3.95
CA PRO A 140 9.56 1.70 -5.29
C PRO A 140 10.89 1.02 -5.61
N VAL A 141 10.86 -0.18 -6.21
CA VAL A 141 12.07 -0.93 -6.57
C VAL A 141 12.12 -1.14 -8.08
N LEU A 142 13.30 -0.92 -8.66
CA LEU A 142 13.63 -1.24 -10.05
C LEU A 142 14.66 -2.38 -10.07
N ALA A 143 14.19 -3.59 -10.37
CA ALA A 143 15.01 -4.81 -10.47
C ALA A 143 14.68 -5.57 -11.76
N PRO A 144 15.05 -5.04 -12.95
CA PRO A 144 14.65 -5.60 -14.24
C PRO A 144 15.19 -7.02 -14.46
N ASP A 145 16.33 -7.32 -13.84
CA ASP A 145 17.02 -8.61 -13.96
C ASP A 145 16.83 -9.46 -12.69
N LEU A 146 15.66 -9.42 -12.06
CA LEU A 146 15.42 -10.15 -10.80
C LEU A 146 15.59 -11.67 -11.02
N PRO A 147 16.50 -12.35 -10.28
CA PRO A 147 16.71 -13.78 -10.45
C PRO A 147 15.42 -14.58 -10.21
N LEU A 148 15.17 -15.62 -11.01
CA LEU A 148 13.96 -16.45 -10.92
C LEU A 148 13.75 -17.05 -9.51
N VAL A 149 14.83 -17.45 -8.85
CA VAL A 149 14.77 -17.98 -7.48
C VAL A 149 14.29 -16.93 -6.48
N VAL A 150 14.71 -15.67 -6.63
CA VAL A 150 14.27 -14.53 -5.80
C VAL A 150 12.82 -14.20 -6.11
N ARG A 151 12.42 -14.25 -7.39
CA ARG A 151 11.00 -14.08 -7.79
C ARG A 151 10.10 -15.11 -7.12
N ARG A 152 10.53 -16.38 -7.08
CA ARG A 152 9.79 -17.47 -6.43
C ARG A 152 9.71 -17.27 -4.92
N LEU A 153 10.80 -16.84 -4.28
CA LEU A 153 10.84 -16.50 -2.85
C LEU A 153 9.86 -15.38 -2.47
N LEU A 154 9.74 -14.34 -3.30
CA LEU A 154 8.78 -13.25 -3.06
C LEU A 154 7.31 -13.69 -3.20
N GLY A 155 7.07 -14.80 -3.90
CA GLY A 155 5.75 -15.26 -4.32
C GLY A 155 5.31 -14.66 -5.65
N PRO A 156 4.31 -15.27 -6.32
CA PRO A 156 3.95 -14.93 -7.71
C PRO A 156 3.50 -13.48 -7.87
N ALA A 157 2.61 -12.99 -6.99
CA ALA A 157 2.07 -11.63 -7.11
C ALA A 157 3.16 -10.56 -6.93
N LEU A 158 3.95 -10.65 -5.85
CA LEU A 158 5.00 -9.67 -5.55
C LEU A 158 6.15 -9.76 -6.55
N GLY A 159 6.57 -10.98 -6.91
CA GLY A 159 7.61 -11.20 -7.92
C GLY A 159 7.25 -10.63 -9.28
N SER A 160 5.99 -10.77 -9.73
CA SER A 160 5.50 -10.18 -10.97
C SER A 160 5.47 -8.64 -10.92
N LEU A 161 5.06 -8.05 -9.80
CA LEU A 161 5.08 -6.59 -9.63
C LEU A 161 6.50 -6.01 -9.70
N VAL A 162 7.47 -6.66 -9.04
CA VAL A 162 8.89 -6.24 -9.07
C VAL A 162 9.46 -6.34 -10.48
N MET A 163 9.21 -7.45 -11.19
CA MET A 163 9.64 -7.63 -12.58
C MET A 163 8.99 -6.64 -13.55
N GLY A 164 7.73 -6.26 -13.29
CA GLY A 164 7.00 -5.31 -14.12
C GLY A 164 7.38 -3.85 -13.88
N SER A 165 8.23 -3.56 -12.89
CA SER A 165 8.68 -2.20 -12.60
C SER A 165 9.63 -1.69 -13.68
N THR A 166 9.33 -0.52 -14.23
CA THR A 166 10.11 0.11 -15.30
C THR A 166 10.54 1.53 -14.90
N PRO A 167 11.57 2.09 -15.56
CA PRO A 167 11.92 3.50 -15.37
C PRO A 167 10.74 4.45 -15.64
N SER A 168 9.86 4.12 -16.60
CA SER A 168 8.69 4.95 -16.92
C SER A 168 7.60 4.92 -15.83
N ILE A 169 7.45 3.79 -15.13
CA ILE A 169 6.58 3.72 -13.94
C ILE A 169 7.10 4.63 -12.84
N LEU A 170 8.41 4.62 -12.59
CA LEU A 170 9.01 5.44 -11.53
C LEU A 170 9.02 6.94 -11.85
N ALA A 171 9.13 7.29 -13.13
CA ALA A 171 9.16 8.66 -13.60
C ALA A 171 7.79 9.35 -13.57
N ASP A 172 6.68 8.60 -13.67
CA ASP A 172 5.32 9.13 -13.59
C ASP A 172 4.81 9.03 -12.14
N PRO A 173 4.54 10.16 -11.46
CA PRO A 173 4.08 10.18 -10.07
C PRO A 173 2.86 9.29 -9.79
N ASP A 174 1.84 9.30 -10.64
CA ASP A 174 0.60 8.54 -10.40
C ASP A 174 0.80 7.06 -10.69
N ARG A 175 1.62 6.71 -11.69
CA ARG A 175 1.98 5.30 -11.93
C ARG A 175 2.85 4.76 -10.80
N ARG A 176 3.81 5.56 -10.31
CA ARG A 176 4.66 5.21 -9.18
C ARG A 176 3.86 4.99 -7.91
N GLU A 177 2.95 5.92 -7.58
CA GLU A 177 2.07 5.81 -6.39
C GLU A 177 1.24 4.53 -6.46
N ARG A 178 0.57 4.27 -7.60
CA ARG A 178 -0.22 3.05 -7.82
C ARG A 178 0.61 1.77 -7.70
N TRP A 179 1.80 1.76 -8.31
CA TRP A 179 2.70 0.61 -8.22
C TRP A 179 3.16 0.37 -6.78
N SER A 180 3.53 1.44 -6.05
CA SER A 180 4.02 1.35 -4.67
C SER A 180 2.95 0.76 -3.75
N VAL A 181 1.72 1.24 -3.85
CA VAL A 181 0.58 0.72 -3.08
C VAL A 181 0.35 -0.76 -3.39
N ALA A 182 0.29 -1.14 -4.67
CA ALA A 182 0.07 -2.53 -5.07
C ALA A 182 1.21 -3.46 -4.57
N ALA A 183 2.46 -3.02 -4.69
CA ALA A 183 3.62 -3.76 -4.24
C ALA A 183 3.66 -3.90 -2.72
N ARG A 184 3.33 -2.83 -1.98
CA ARG A 184 3.22 -2.84 -0.51
C ARG A 184 2.15 -3.82 -0.05
N ARG A 185 0.96 -3.77 -0.64
CA ARG A 185 -0.14 -4.70 -0.35
C ARG A 185 0.31 -6.16 -0.55
N ALA A 186 0.90 -6.46 -1.70
CA ALA A 186 1.41 -7.80 -2.01
C ALA A 186 2.53 -8.23 -1.04
N ALA A 187 3.43 -7.30 -0.65
CA ALA A 187 4.50 -7.56 0.29
C ALA A 187 4.00 -7.83 1.71
N LEU A 188 2.98 -7.10 2.16
CA LEU A 188 2.33 -7.32 3.46
C LEU A 188 1.63 -8.67 3.51
N ARG A 189 0.83 -9.03 2.50
CA ARG A 189 0.21 -10.35 2.42
C ARG A 189 1.25 -11.48 2.45
N SER A 190 2.32 -11.32 1.67
CA SER A 190 3.43 -12.27 1.63
C SER A 190 4.15 -12.39 2.99
N ALA A 191 4.37 -11.27 3.69
CA ALA A 191 4.98 -11.25 5.02
C ALA A 191 4.11 -11.92 6.08
N THR A 192 2.80 -11.63 6.11
CA THR A 192 1.84 -12.23 7.04
C THR A 192 1.72 -13.74 6.83
N ALA A 193 1.62 -14.18 5.56
CA ALA A 193 1.57 -15.60 5.23
C ALA A 193 2.84 -16.34 5.65
N ALA A 194 4.02 -15.77 5.37
CA ALA A 194 5.31 -16.38 5.72
C ALA A 194 5.54 -16.50 7.22
N ALA A 195 4.93 -15.64 8.03
CA ALA A 195 5.04 -15.69 9.49
C ALA A 195 4.26 -16.86 10.12
N GLY A 196 3.53 -17.66 9.33
CA GLY A 196 2.70 -18.76 9.83
C GLY A 196 1.57 -18.29 10.74
N VAL A 197 1.30 -16.99 10.74
CA VAL A 197 0.22 -16.40 11.53
C VAL A 197 -1.08 -16.74 10.82
N ALA A 198 -1.75 -17.79 11.29
CA ALA A 198 -3.14 -18.06 10.95
C ALA A 198 -3.99 -16.89 11.48
N SER A 199 -4.12 -15.83 10.70
CA SER A 199 -5.11 -14.80 10.96
C SER A 199 -6.19 -14.88 9.90
N SER A 200 -7.38 -15.29 10.34
CA SER A 200 -8.58 -14.84 9.65
C SER A 200 -8.49 -13.31 9.52
N PRO A 201 -8.70 -12.77 8.32
CA PRO A 201 -8.78 -11.32 8.14
C PRO A 201 -9.87 -10.76 9.06
N PRO A 202 -9.69 -9.56 9.64
CA PRO A 202 -10.74 -8.96 10.46
C PRO A 202 -12.02 -8.80 9.65
N SER A 203 -13.14 -9.14 10.29
CA SER A 203 -14.46 -8.93 9.71
C SER A 203 -14.79 -7.44 9.65
N VAL A 204 -15.41 -6.99 8.54
CA VAL A 204 -15.77 -5.60 8.29
C VAL A 204 -17.26 -5.50 7.96
N THR A 205 -17.97 -4.57 8.59
CA THR A 205 -19.33 -4.19 8.21
C THR A 205 -19.35 -2.81 7.55
N ALA A 206 -19.84 -2.73 6.31
CA ALA A 206 -20.16 -1.46 5.66
C ALA A 206 -21.64 -1.12 5.91
N VAL A 207 -21.89 -0.02 6.61
CA VAL A 207 -23.24 0.51 6.85
C VAL A 207 -23.54 1.58 5.81
N VAL A 208 -24.54 1.34 4.96
CA VAL A 208 -24.85 2.18 3.79
C VAL A 208 -26.29 2.69 3.80
N PRO A 209 -26.55 3.87 3.20
CA PRO A 209 -27.92 4.31 2.96
C PRO A 209 -28.60 3.44 1.89
N PRO A 210 -29.95 3.36 1.90
CA PRO A 210 -30.71 2.66 0.87
C PRO A 210 -30.63 3.39 -0.48
N GLY A 211 -30.79 2.62 -1.57
CA GLY A 211 -31.13 3.18 -2.88
C GLY A 211 -29.97 3.60 -3.79
N ASP A 212 -28.70 3.51 -3.36
CA ASP A 212 -27.57 3.80 -4.25
C ASP A 212 -26.99 2.52 -4.90
N ALA A 213 -27.38 2.29 -6.16
CA ALA A 213 -26.93 1.14 -6.94
C ALA A 213 -25.46 1.20 -7.37
N ALA A 214 -24.82 2.38 -7.38
CA ALA A 214 -23.41 2.53 -7.69
C ALA A 214 -22.57 2.14 -6.47
N LEU A 215 -22.91 2.67 -5.29
CA LEU A 215 -22.26 2.30 -4.03
C LEU A 215 -22.33 0.79 -3.77
N LEU A 216 -23.53 0.18 -3.91
CA LEU A 216 -23.68 -1.27 -3.72
C LEU A 216 -22.86 -2.08 -4.74
N ARG A 217 -22.67 -1.56 -5.96
CA ARG A 217 -21.83 -2.21 -6.97
C ARG A 217 -20.37 -2.15 -6.59
N ASP A 218 -19.89 -1.00 -6.14
CA ASP A 218 -18.50 -0.83 -5.70
C ASP A 218 -18.20 -1.70 -4.46
N LEU A 219 -19.15 -1.83 -3.53
CA LEU A 219 -19.03 -2.73 -2.37
C LEU A 219 -19.02 -4.22 -2.76
N ARG A 220 -19.79 -4.61 -3.76
CA ARG A 220 -19.76 -5.99 -4.30
C ARG A 220 -18.45 -6.34 -5.00
N HIS A 221 -17.73 -5.34 -5.49
CA HIS A 221 -16.44 -5.53 -6.14
C HIS A 221 -15.26 -5.47 -5.16
N GLN A 222 -15.50 -5.30 -3.85
CA GLN A 222 -14.39 -5.27 -2.90
C GLN A 222 -13.62 -6.61 -2.89
N THR A 223 -12.30 -6.53 -2.82
CA THR A 223 -11.40 -7.69 -2.73
C THR A 223 -11.30 -8.25 -1.32
N TRP A 224 -11.79 -7.51 -0.31
CA TRP A 224 -11.75 -7.93 1.08
C TRP A 224 -12.72 -9.09 1.34
N PRO A 225 -12.24 -10.28 1.75
CA PRO A 225 -13.06 -11.50 1.78
C PRO A 225 -14.08 -11.55 2.92
N ALA A 226 -13.94 -10.70 3.95
CA ALA A 226 -14.77 -10.71 5.15
C ALA A 226 -15.61 -9.43 5.28
N LEU A 227 -16.23 -8.98 4.18
CA LEU A 227 -17.08 -7.80 4.12
C LEU A 227 -18.56 -8.17 4.21
N THR A 228 -19.28 -7.55 5.15
CA THR A 228 -20.75 -7.59 5.26
C THR A 228 -21.31 -6.20 4.96
N VAL A 229 -22.47 -6.12 4.29
CA VAL A 229 -23.14 -4.86 3.99
C VAL A 229 -24.47 -4.80 4.74
N VAL A 230 -24.69 -3.72 5.48
CA VAL A 230 -25.93 -3.45 6.22
C VAL A 230 -26.53 -2.15 5.69
N VAL A 231 -27.83 -2.17 5.41
CA VAL A 231 -28.56 -0.99 4.92
C VAL A 231 -29.24 -0.29 6.10
N ALA A 232 -29.03 1.03 6.24
CA ALA A 232 -29.62 1.86 7.27
C ALA A 232 -30.07 3.21 6.68
N SER A 233 -31.34 3.58 6.85
CA SER A 233 -31.98 4.72 6.18
C SER A 233 -31.70 6.09 6.79
N ASP A 234 -31.32 6.14 8.05
CA ASP A 234 -31.25 7.35 8.85
C ASP A 234 -30.22 7.22 9.98
N ALA A 235 -29.92 8.32 10.67
CA ALA A 235 -28.94 8.33 11.75
C ALA A 235 -29.26 7.33 12.88
N ALA A 236 -30.53 7.17 13.24
CA ALA A 236 -30.94 6.25 14.31
C ALA A 236 -30.73 4.78 13.94
N SER A 237 -31.02 4.41 12.70
CA SER A 237 -30.76 3.06 12.16
C SER A 237 -29.27 2.82 11.93
N ARG A 238 -28.50 3.83 11.50
CA ARG A 238 -27.03 3.75 11.41
C ARG A 238 -26.40 3.50 12.78
N ARG A 239 -26.82 4.26 13.80
CA ARG A 239 -26.40 4.06 15.18
C ARG A 239 -26.71 2.65 15.67
N ARG A 240 -27.95 2.19 15.49
CA ARG A 240 -28.36 0.83 15.89
C ARG A 240 -27.54 -0.25 15.18
N ALA A 241 -27.24 -0.06 13.90
CA ALA A 241 -26.40 -0.99 13.14
C ALA A 241 -24.99 -1.08 13.72
N LEU A 242 -24.39 0.05 14.15
CA LEU A 242 -23.09 0.06 14.83
C LEU A 242 -23.15 -0.56 16.23
N GLU A 243 -24.17 -0.23 17.03
CA GLU A 243 -24.35 -0.77 18.40
C GLU A 243 -24.54 -2.30 18.40
N THR A 244 -25.16 -2.84 17.36
CA THR A 244 -25.43 -4.29 17.20
C THR A 244 -24.43 -4.99 16.28
N CYS A 245 -23.41 -4.27 15.82
CA CYS A 245 -22.42 -4.78 14.88
C CYS A 245 -21.57 -5.88 15.53
N ALA A 246 -21.60 -7.08 14.96
CA ALA A 246 -20.85 -8.23 15.47
C ALA A 246 -19.42 -8.33 14.87
N THR A 247 -19.09 -7.51 13.88
CA THR A 247 -17.78 -7.53 13.23
C THR A 247 -16.75 -6.71 13.99
N GLU A 248 -15.47 -7.02 13.78
CA GLU A 248 -14.36 -6.34 14.45
C GLU A 248 -14.24 -4.88 14.02
N LEU A 249 -14.52 -4.59 12.75
CA LEU A 249 -14.39 -3.27 12.15
C LEU A 249 -15.68 -2.89 11.44
N ALA A 250 -15.90 -1.58 11.30
CA ALA A 250 -17.02 -1.02 10.55
C ALA A 250 -16.56 0.18 9.72
N THR A 251 -17.36 0.54 8.71
CA THR A 251 -17.20 1.74 7.90
C THR A 251 -18.57 2.23 7.39
N LEU A 252 -18.70 3.53 7.12
CA LEU A 252 -19.93 4.17 6.66
C LEU A 252 -19.73 4.82 5.28
N PRO A 253 -19.56 4.04 4.20
CA PRO A 253 -19.36 4.60 2.87
C PRO A 253 -20.66 5.28 2.39
N SER A 254 -20.50 6.34 1.60
CA SER A 254 -21.58 7.27 1.30
C SER A 254 -21.79 7.41 -0.21
N PRO A 255 -23.04 7.63 -0.67
CA PRO A 255 -23.34 8.10 -2.01
C PRO A 255 -22.52 9.34 -2.41
N GLY A 256 -22.29 9.49 -3.71
CA GLY A 256 -21.47 10.59 -4.24
C GLY A 256 -19.97 10.30 -4.20
N PHE A 257 -19.56 9.09 -3.82
CA PHE A 257 -18.20 8.58 -4.02
C PHE A 257 -18.18 7.39 -4.97
N GLY A 258 -17.02 7.16 -5.59
CA GLY A 258 -16.66 5.90 -6.21
C GLY A 258 -15.54 5.24 -5.41
N TYR A 259 -15.67 3.93 -5.19
CA TYR A 259 -14.72 3.14 -4.40
C TYR A 259 -14.09 2.04 -5.24
N ALA A 260 -12.77 1.92 -5.15
CA ALA A 260 -12.00 0.87 -5.81
C ALA A 260 -12.23 -0.49 -5.16
N PRO A 261 -12.02 -1.60 -5.90
CA PRO A 261 -12.05 -2.95 -5.34
C PRO A 261 -11.19 -3.13 -4.07
N GLU A 262 -10.05 -2.44 -3.97
CA GLU A 262 -9.11 -2.61 -2.87
C GLU A 262 -9.32 -1.62 -1.72
N HIS A 263 -10.36 -0.77 -1.78
CA HIS A 263 -10.56 0.31 -0.81
C HIS A 263 -10.64 -0.20 0.64
N ILE A 264 -11.47 -1.20 0.92
CA ILE A 264 -11.60 -1.77 2.26
C ILE A 264 -10.30 -2.43 2.71
N GLU A 265 -9.60 -3.10 1.79
CA GLU A 265 -8.32 -3.73 2.10
C GLU A 265 -7.28 -2.68 2.50
N ASP A 266 -7.19 -1.58 1.76
CA ASP A 266 -6.24 -0.50 2.05
C ASP A 266 -6.53 0.17 3.38
N LEU A 267 -7.81 0.32 3.76
CA LEU A 267 -8.19 0.82 5.09
C LEU A 267 -7.77 -0.16 6.20
N VAL A 268 -8.04 -1.46 6.03
CA VAL A 268 -7.68 -2.46 7.05
C VAL A 268 -6.16 -2.55 7.22
N LEU A 269 -5.41 -2.56 6.11
CA LEU A 269 -3.95 -2.52 6.15
C LEU A 269 -3.49 -1.21 6.79
N GLY A 270 -4.04 -0.08 6.34
CA GLY A 270 -3.84 1.27 6.86
C GLY A 270 -3.88 1.33 8.38
N ARG A 271 -4.96 0.82 8.95
CA ARG A 271 -5.13 0.70 10.39
C ARG A 271 -4.06 -0.17 11.04
N GLY A 272 -3.79 -1.33 10.44
CA GLY A 272 -2.83 -2.30 10.96
C GLY A 272 -1.42 -1.72 11.08
N TYR A 273 -0.97 -0.98 10.06
CA TYR A 273 0.37 -0.42 10.03
C TYR A 273 0.50 1.01 10.55
N GLY A 274 -0.57 1.80 10.48
CA GLY A 274 -0.66 3.07 11.18
C GLY A 274 -0.62 2.87 12.69
N GLN A 275 -1.01 1.69 13.18
CA GLN A 275 -1.14 1.37 14.61
C GLN A 275 -2.03 2.37 15.36
N LEU A 276 -2.97 2.99 14.65
CA LEU A 276 -3.93 3.93 15.19
C LEU A 276 -5.34 3.30 15.19
N PRO A 277 -6.22 3.68 16.13
CA PRO A 277 -7.56 3.11 16.23
C PRO A 277 -8.39 3.26 14.96
N VAL A 278 -8.18 4.37 14.24
CA VAL A 278 -8.97 4.76 13.08
C VAL A 278 -8.09 4.94 11.85
N SER A 279 -8.59 4.49 10.71
CA SER A 279 -7.98 4.75 9.40
C SER A 279 -9.01 5.35 8.45
N GLY A 280 -8.56 6.10 7.45
CA GLY A 280 -9.44 6.69 6.44
C GLY A 280 -8.64 7.35 5.33
N ALA A 281 -9.29 8.03 4.41
CA ALA A 281 -8.62 8.82 3.39
C ALA A 281 -8.93 10.31 3.56
N VAL A 282 -7.96 11.16 3.20
CA VAL A 282 -8.23 12.57 2.90
C VAL A 282 -8.48 12.66 1.40
N VAL A 283 -9.74 12.62 0.99
CA VAL A 283 -10.10 12.51 -0.44
C VAL A 283 -9.85 13.83 -1.15
N ARG A 284 -8.86 13.84 -2.05
CA ARG A 284 -8.51 15.00 -2.89
C ARG A 284 -8.98 14.84 -4.32
N ARG A 285 -9.31 13.61 -4.73
CA ARG A 285 -9.77 13.29 -6.09
C ARG A 285 -11.26 13.51 -6.27
N THR A 286 -11.61 14.27 -7.30
CA THR A 286 -12.98 14.53 -7.74
C THR A 286 -13.11 14.18 -9.22
N PHE A 287 -13.90 13.16 -9.52
CA PHE A 287 -14.27 12.79 -10.88
C PHE A 287 -15.45 13.61 -11.38
N LEU A 288 -15.31 14.11 -12.60
CA LEU A 288 -16.27 14.94 -13.32
C LEU A 288 -16.78 14.15 -14.53
N PRO A 289 -17.90 13.40 -14.41
CA PRO A 289 -18.38 12.53 -15.48
C PRO A 289 -18.72 13.27 -16.78
N ALA A 290 -19.15 14.53 -16.68
CA ALA A 290 -19.48 15.35 -17.85
C ALA A 290 -18.26 15.69 -18.72
N LEU A 291 -17.05 15.65 -18.14
CA LEU A 291 -15.79 15.97 -18.82
C LEU A 291 -14.90 14.74 -19.03
N ASP A 292 -15.25 13.61 -18.40
CA ASP A 292 -14.38 12.43 -18.28
C ASP A 292 -12.97 12.80 -17.76
N VAL A 293 -12.93 13.59 -16.68
CA VAL A 293 -11.70 14.08 -16.06
C VAL A 293 -11.77 13.89 -14.55
N THR A 294 -10.67 13.47 -13.95
CA THR A 294 -10.47 13.56 -12.50
C THR A 294 -9.57 14.74 -12.17
N VAL A 295 -10.07 15.61 -11.30
CA VAL A 295 -9.34 16.71 -10.69
C VAL A 295 -8.83 16.27 -9.33
N ARG A 296 -7.55 16.50 -9.06
CA ARG A 296 -6.92 16.27 -7.75
C ARG A 296 -6.64 17.62 -7.12
N ALA A 297 -7.33 17.94 -6.03
CA ALA A 297 -7.06 19.13 -5.24
C ALA A 297 -5.68 19.08 -4.57
N ASP A 298 -5.08 20.25 -4.37
CA ASP A 298 -3.84 20.37 -3.61
C ASP A 298 -4.06 19.94 -2.15
N GLY A 299 -3.00 19.45 -1.53
CA GLY A 299 -3.04 19.05 -0.14
C GLY A 299 -1.96 18.04 0.20
N PRO A 300 -1.75 17.78 1.50
CA PRO A 300 -0.72 16.88 1.96
C PRO A 300 -0.90 15.51 1.32
N ALA A 301 0.13 15.10 0.59
CA ALA A 301 0.17 13.83 -0.10
C ALA A 301 0.41 12.68 0.87
N GLY A 302 -0.15 11.53 0.50
CA GLY A 302 0.29 10.25 1.01
C GLY A 302 -0.28 9.88 2.38
N GLU A 303 0.20 8.73 2.81
CA GLU A 303 -0.23 8.09 4.05
C GLU A 303 0.46 8.74 5.24
N ARG A 304 -0.24 8.99 6.34
CA ARG A 304 0.31 9.66 7.53
C ARG A 304 -0.68 9.64 8.70
N PRO A 305 -0.21 9.86 9.95
CA PRO A 305 -1.09 10.34 11.01
C PRO A 305 -1.83 11.60 10.57
N ALA A 306 -3.13 11.65 10.83
CA ALA A 306 -4.02 12.72 10.42
C ALA A 306 -5.09 12.96 11.47
N SER A 307 -5.28 14.22 11.84
CA SER A 307 -6.34 14.63 12.78
C SER A 307 -7.71 14.80 12.14
N SER A 308 -7.79 14.73 10.81
CA SER A 308 -9.06 14.74 10.12
C SER A 308 -9.05 13.83 8.91
N LEU A 309 -10.18 13.15 8.69
CA LEU A 309 -10.41 12.21 7.60
C LEU A 309 -11.73 12.51 6.90
N THR A 310 -11.88 12.08 5.66
CA THR A 310 -13.19 12.14 4.97
C THR A 310 -14.11 11.10 5.58
N ALA A 311 -15.24 11.53 6.16
CA ALA A 311 -16.12 10.67 6.96
C ALA A 311 -16.55 9.39 6.23
N ALA A 312 -16.86 9.51 4.93
CA ALA A 312 -17.29 8.43 4.05
C ALA A 312 -16.19 7.39 3.72
N THR A 313 -15.01 7.51 4.32
CA THR A 313 -13.87 6.60 4.12
C THR A 313 -13.32 6.07 5.43
N VAL A 314 -13.91 6.44 6.57
CA VAL A 314 -13.39 6.09 7.88
C VAL A 314 -13.68 4.61 8.18
N LEU A 315 -12.68 3.91 8.70
CA LEU A 315 -12.73 2.55 9.22
C LEU A 315 -12.17 2.53 10.64
N GLY A 316 -12.91 1.92 11.56
CA GLY A 316 -12.55 1.78 12.98
C GLY A 316 -13.39 0.68 13.62
N SER A 317 -13.25 0.45 14.93
CA SER A 317 -14.20 -0.39 15.63
C SER A 317 -15.58 0.28 15.68
N PRO A 318 -16.70 -0.46 15.82
CA PRO A 318 -18.02 0.17 15.94
C PRO A 318 -18.09 1.21 17.06
N ALA A 319 -17.41 0.98 18.19
CA ALA A 319 -17.32 1.91 19.31
C ALA A 319 -16.54 3.20 18.96
N ASP A 320 -15.47 3.10 18.16
CA ASP A 320 -14.72 4.26 17.69
C ASP A 320 -15.61 5.13 16.79
N LEU A 321 -16.35 4.52 15.86
CA LEU A 321 -17.21 5.28 14.93
C LEU A 321 -18.39 5.97 15.62
N LEU A 322 -18.94 5.35 16.68
CA LEU A 322 -19.97 5.97 17.53
C LEU A 322 -19.39 7.13 18.33
N SER A 323 -18.17 6.99 18.88
CA SER A 323 -17.49 8.08 19.60
C SER A 323 -17.21 9.29 18.70
N LEU A 324 -16.93 9.04 17.42
CA LEU A 324 -16.75 10.07 16.39
C LEU A 324 -18.06 10.67 15.87
N GLY A 325 -19.22 10.15 16.28
CA GLY A 325 -20.53 10.62 15.83
C GLY A 325 -20.81 10.41 14.34
N LEU A 326 -20.12 9.46 13.68
CA LEU A 326 -20.26 9.25 12.23
C LEU A 326 -21.67 8.81 11.82
N ASP A 327 -22.41 8.19 12.72
CA ASP A 327 -23.81 7.83 12.53
C ASP A 327 -24.71 9.04 12.25
N SER A 328 -24.30 10.22 12.71
CA SER A 328 -25.02 11.49 12.55
C SER A 328 -24.46 12.41 11.46
N LEU A 329 -23.31 12.07 10.87
CA LEU A 329 -22.73 12.86 9.79
C LEU A 329 -23.48 12.63 8.48
N ASP A 330 -24.03 13.71 7.93
CA ASP A 330 -24.66 13.72 6.63
C ASP A 330 -23.82 14.51 5.62
N GLY A 331 -23.80 14.03 4.38
CA GLY A 331 -23.16 14.70 3.24
C GLY A 331 -21.83 14.09 2.82
N ALA A 332 -21.62 14.04 1.50
CA ALA A 332 -20.43 13.45 0.90
C ALA A 332 -19.13 14.20 1.25
N ALA A 333 -19.19 15.49 1.60
CA ALA A 333 -18.00 16.28 1.94
C ALA A 333 -17.68 16.31 3.44
N ALA A 334 -18.45 15.60 4.28
CA ALA A 334 -18.25 15.64 5.73
C ALA A 334 -16.84 15.15 6.12
N THR A 335 -16.23 15.86 7.06
CA THR A 335 -14.95 15.52 7.67
C THR A 335 -15.19 14.99 9.07
N ALA A 336 -14.51 13.91 9.44
CA ALA A 336 -14.44 13.41 10.80
C ALA A 336 -13.20 14.02 11.49
N ASP A 337 -13.36 14.56 12.68
CA ASP A 337 -12.24 14.93 13.56
C ASP A 337 -11.86 13.71 14.39
N VAL A 338 -10.63 13.24 14.20
CA VAL A 338 -10.12 11.99 14.79
C VAL A 338 -8.93 12.24 15.73
N GLY A 339 -8.56 13.50 15.98
CA GLY A 339 -7.46 13.85 16.88
C GLY A 339 -6.15 13.11 16.56
N ASP A 340 -5.52 12.51 17.56
CA ASP A 340 -4.28 11.75 17.38
C ASP A 340 -4.52 10.28 17.00
N ASP A 341 -5.78 9.85 16.88
CA ASP A 341 -6.19 8.46 16.65
C ASP A 341 -6.38 8.09 15.17
N GLY A 342 -6.16 9.05 14.27
CA GLY A 342 -6.40 8.89 12.84
C GLY A 342 -5.17 8.61 12.00
N TYR A 343 -5.26 7.61 11.13
CA TYR A 343 -4.29 7.37 10.06
C TYR A 343 -4.91 7.59 8.67
N ALA A 344 -4.40 8.56 7.93
CA ALA A 344 -4.76 8.74 6.54
C ALA A 344 -4.01 7.72 5.66
N ILE A 345 -4.75 6.95 4.87
CA ILE A 345 -4.22 6.17 3.75
C ILE A 345 -4.20 7.01 2.48
N HIS A 346 -3.61 6.49 1.40
CA HIS A 346 -3.68 7.11 0.08
C HIS A 346 -5.13 7.21 -0.41
N ASP A 347 -5.45 8.23 -1.20
CA ASP A 347 -6.78 8.42 -1.77
C ASP A 347 -6.90 7.88 -3.21
N LEU A 348 -5.97 7.03 -3.67
CA LEU A 348 -6.07 6.37 -5.00
C LEU A 348 -7.32 5.49 -5.15
N GLY A 349 -7.78 4.88 -4.06
CA GLY A 349 -8.90 3.93 -4.05
C GLY A 349 -10.27 4.59 -3.93
N VAL A 350 -10.35 5.91 -3.88
CA VAL A 350 -11.60 6.63 -3.60
C VAL A 350 -11.62 7.99 -4.28
N GLN A 351 -12.76 8.35 -4.85
CA GLN A 351 -12.95 9.66 -5.46
C GLN A 351 -14.36 10.19 -5.24
N ARG A 352 -14.49 11.50 -5.07
CA ARG A 352 -15.79 12.18 -5.11
C ARG A 352 -16.31 12.13 -6.55
N VAL A 353 -17.61 11.96 -6.73
CA VAL A 353 -18.27 11.96 -8.05
C VAL A 353 -19.25 13.11 -8.09
N VAL A 354 -18.93 14.12 -8.89
CA VAL A 354 -19.69 15.37 -8.95
C VAL A 354 -20.35 15.53 -10.30
N ARG A 355 -21.67 15.75 -10.30
CA ARG A 355 -22.50 15.80 -11.54
C ARG A 355 -23.18 17.14 -11.76
N ASP A 356 -23.37 17.93 -10.71
CA ASP A 356 -23.99 19.24 -10.80
C ASP A 356 -22.97 20.30 -11.24
N ALA A 357 -23.46 21.32 -11.94
CA ALA A 357 -22.62 22.37 -12.52
C ALA A 357 -21.82 23.14 -11.46
N ALA A 358 -22.42 23.42 -10.30
CA ALA A 358 -21.77 24.16 -9.22
C ALA A 358 -20.59 23.37 -8.66
N GLY A 359 -20.76 22.07 -8.42
CA GLY A 359 -19.69 21.20 -7.97
C GLY A 359 -18.59 21.01 -9.02
N VAL A 360 -18.94 20.87 -10.31
CA VAL A 360 -17.96 20.80 -11.40
C VAL A 360 -17.09 22.06 -11.42
N GLU A 361 -17.72 23.22 -11.34
CA GLU A 361 -17.01 24.50 -11.31
C GLU A 361 -16.15 24.64 -10.04
N ALA A 362 -16.66 24.24 -8.87
CA ALA A 362 -15.91 24.23 -7.63
C ALA A 362 -14.67 23.32 -7.71
N ALA A 363 -14.80 22.12 -8.29
CA ALA A 363 -13.69 21.20 -8.47
C ALA A 363 -12.62 21.77 -9.42
N LEU A 364 -13.02 22.37 -10.54
CA LEU A 364 -12.08 23.00 -11.47
C LEU A 364 -11.40 24.24 -10.86
N ARG A 365 -12.12 25.04 -10.06
CA ARG A 365 -11.56 26.21 -9.37
C ARG A 365 -10.65 25.86 -8.20
N ALA A 366 -10.88 24.74 -7.53
CA ALA A 366 -9.99 24.23 -6.48
C ALA A 366 -8.56 23.99 -7.00
N GLY A 367 -8.39 23.96 -8.34
CA GLY A 367 -7.09 23.86 -8.98
C GLY A 367 -6.54 22.44 -8.92
N GLY A 368 -5.23 22.34 -9.08
CA GLY A 368 -4.50 21.08 -9.03
C GLY A 368 -4.48 20.32 -10.36
N ARG A 369 -4.02 19.06 -10.28
CA ARG A 369 -3.70 18.25 -11.47
C ARG A 369 -4.96 17.64 -12.06
N GLN A 370 -5.12 17.80 -13.38
CA GLN A 370 -6.18 17.16 -14.15
C GLN A 370 -5.63 15.92 -14.85
N VAL A 371 -6.33 14.81 -14.71
CA VAL A 371 -5.97 13.54 -15.36
C VAL A 371 -7.14 13.09 -16.24
N PRO A 372 -6.93 12.83 -17.54
CA PRO A 372 -7.99 12.39 -18.43
C PRO A 372 -8.49 10.98 -18.08
N GLY A 373 -9.75 10.72 -18.39
CA GLY A 373 -10.43 9.45 -18.16
C GLY A 373 -11.21 9.43 -16.85
N THR A 374 -11.99 8.35 -16.68
CA THR A 374 -12.99 8.18 -15.60
C THR A 374 -12.49 8.35 -14.16
N GLY A 375 -11.18 8.47 -13.96
CA GLY A 375 -10.55 8.23 -12.67
C GLY A 375 -10.91 6.87 -12.08
N ARG A 376 -11.55 5.96 -12.85
CA ARG A 376 -11.74 4.59 -12.42
C ARG A 376 -10.34 4.13 -12.09
N VAL A 377 -10.17 3.72 -10.84
CA VAL A 377 -9.08 2.85 -10.45
C VAL A 377 -9.03 1.79 -11.52
N ASP A 378 -7.97 1.88 -12.31
CA ASP A 378 -7.81 1.14 -13.55
C ASP A 378 -8.28 -0.30 -13.29
N PRO A 379 -9.21 -0.89 -14.07
CA PRO A 379 -9.53 -2.31 -13.87
C PRO A 379 -8.26 -3.19 -13.96
N GLY A 380 -7.15 -2.67 -14.52
CA GLY A 380 -5.80 -3.22 -14.44
C GLY A 380 -5.11 -3.20 -13.07
N TYR A 381 -5.67 -2.56 -12.05
CA TYR A 381 -5.09 -2.41 -10.70
C TYR A 381 -4.86 -3.75 -10.00
N ALA A 382 -5.66 -4.78 -10.33
CA ALA A 382 -5.37 -6.19 -10.04
C ALA A 382 -5.29 -7.07 -11.31
N SER A 383 -6.03 -6.74 -12.38
CA SER A 383 -6.21 -7.66 -13.51
C SER A 383 -5.09 -7.65 -14.56
N TYR A 384 -4.15 -6.69 -14.53
CA TYR A 384 -3.00 -6.73 -15.45
C TYR A 384 -1.99 -7.82 -15.05
N PHE A 385 -1.94 -8.17 -13.75
CA PHE A 385 -1.04 -9.20 -13.22
C PHE A 385 -1.72 -10.55 -12.98
N ALA A 386 -3.05 -10.59 -12.89
CA ALA A 386 -3.81 -11.85 -12.79
C ALA A 386 -4.08 -12.53 -14.14
N ARG A 387 -3.93 -11.82 -15.27
CA ARG A 387 -4.20 -12.36 -16.62
C ARG A 387 -3.01 -13.07 -17.30
N THR A 388 -1.87 -13.17 -16.62
CA THR A 388 -0.67 -13.86 -17.12
C THR A 388 -0.15 -14.94 -16.16
N ALA A 389 -0.99 -15.41 -15.24
CA ALA A 389 -0.71 -16.55 -14.36
C ALA A 389 -1.32 -17.84 -14.91
#